data_AF-A0A2S7U9M5-F1
#
_entry.id   AF-A0A2S7U9M5-F1
#
_cell.length_a   1.000
_cell.length_b   1.000
_cell.length_c   1.000
_cell.angle_alpha   90.00
_cell.angle_beta   90.00
_cell.angle_gamma   90.00
#
_symmetry.space_group_name_H-M   'P 1'
#
loop_
_entity.id
_entity.type
_entity.pdbx_description
1 polymer ?
#
loop_
_entity_poly.entity_id
_entity_poly.type
_entity_poly.pdbx_seq_one_letter_code
_entity_poly.pdbx_strand_id
1 'polypeptide(L)'
;MKKLFKKNKTAILISTIGILVLLNIISYTKLWTNLETYFDSKVFNEIATPIATIIAVIIYYGALKSTQNQNAITKSNNDKNYFEEIIKEYQDKAKSTSVKYHNDYSNKSINFTELVEEVIINIDTMIYNEDYQSDLKLLSNGETLTHYNMKLRSYKKEYSFLSKIFTGKSRMSFFIQDIIELLKDIDSSNLTKDDKKILSKKIIRIFIGDYTKFFDEKYSIYPNNTLIPIQTVGKNLRIDFVPIYETPFLKNIKEIKEYQK
;
A
#
# COMPACT_ATOMS: atom_id res chain seq x y z
N MET A 1 13.65 -25.93 -15.51
CA MET A 1 12.83 -26.92 -14.76
C MET A 1 11.31 -26.72 -14.86
N LYS A 2 10.73 -25.53 -14.62
CA LYS A 2 9.26 -25.33 -14.66
C LYS A 2 8.56 -25.69 -16.00
N LYS A 3 9.20 -25.45 -17.16
CA LYS A 3 8.64 -25.82 -18.49
C LYS A 3 8.60 -27.34 -18.74
N LEU A 4 9.59 -28.10 -18.25
CA LEU A 4 9.64 -29.57 -18.34
C LEU A 4 8.54 -30.22 -17.48
N PHE A 5 8.31 -29.71 -16.26
CA PHE A 5 7.22 -30.19 -15.40
C PHE A 5 5.82 -29.90 -15.96
N LYS A 6 5.62 -28.75 -16.61
CA LYS A 6 4.32 -28.42 -17.24
C LYS A 6 4.03 -29.35 -18.42
N LYS A 7 5.03 -29.62 -19.28
CA LYS A 7 4.91 -30.49 -20.46
C LYS A 7 4.61 -31.95 -20.06
N ASN A 8 5.24 -32.44 -19.00
CA ASN A 8 4.97 -33.79 -18.47
C ASN A 8 3.57 -33.91 -17.86
N LYS A 9 3.06 -32.88 -17.17
CA LYS A 9 1.69 -32.91 -16.65
C LYS A 9 0.65 -32.96 -17.77
N THR A 10 0.82 -32.19 -18.84
CA THR A 10 -0.09 -32.24 -19.99
C THR A 10 -0.02 -33.58 -20.71
N ALA A 11 1.20 -34.13 -20.88
CA ALA A 11 1.39 -35.45 -21.51
C ALA A 11 0.76 -36.57 -20.67
N ILE A 12 0.92 -36.54 -19.34
CA ILE A 12 0.30 -37.49 -18.42
C ILE A 12 -1.23 -37.33 -18.44
N LEU A 13 -1.75 -36.10 -18.48
CA LEU A 13 -3.20 -35.87 -18.53
C LEU A 13 -3.78 -36.39 -19.87
N ILE A 14 -3.12 -36.10 -20.99
CA ILE A 14 -3.54 -36.57 -22.32
C ILE A 14 -3.46 -38.10 -22.41
N SER A 15 -2.39 -38.73 -21.88
CA SER A 15 -2.28 -40.18 -21.87
C SER A 15 -3.32 -40.83 -20.95
N THR A 16 -3.62 -40.22 -19.80
CA THR A 16 -4.65 -40.72 -18.88
C THR A 16 -6.04 -40.59 -19.48
N ILE A 17 -6.37 -39.46 -20.11
CA ILE A 17 -7.63 -39.27 -20.85
C ILE A 17 -7.70 -40.24 -22.03
N GLY A 18 -6.61 -40.42 -22.78
CA GLY A 18 -6.53 -41.37 -23.90
C GLY A 18 -6.75 -42.81 -23.45
N ILE A 19 -6.14 -43.23 -22.34
CA ILE A 19 -6.35 -44.56 -21.74
C ILE A 19 -7.78 -44.70 -21.23
N LEU A 20 -8.35 -43.68 -20.59
CA LEU A 20 -9.75 -43.70 -20.15
C LEU A 20 -10.71 -43.79 -21.33
N VAL A 21 -10.47 -43.07 -22.43
CA VAL A 21 -11.27 -43.15 -23.66
C VAL A 21 -11.13 -44.51 -24.33
N LEU A 22 -9.92 -45.08 -24.41
CA LEU A 22 -9.67 -46.43 -24.94
C LEU A 22 -10.35 -47.50 -24.09
N LEU A 23 -10.24 -47.41 -22.76
CA LEU A 23 -10.97 -48.28 -21.84
C LEU A 23 -12.48 -48.11 -22.04
N ASN A 24 -12.97 -46.88 -22.21
CA ASN A 24 -14.39 -46.64 -22.50
C ASN A 24 -14.79 -47.24 -23.85
N ILE A 25 -13.98 -47.15 -24.92
CA ILE A 25 -14.28 -47.75 -26.24
C ILE A 25 -14.24 -49.28 -26.19
N ILE A 26 -13.27 -49.87 -25.50
CA ILE A 26 -13.14 -51.33 -25.33
C ILE A 26 -14.27 -51.85 -24.43
N SER A 27 -14.57 -51.15 -23.34
CA SER A 27 -15.72 -51.43 -22.49
C SER A 27 -17.00 -51.23 -23.27
N TYR A 28 -17.17 -50.18 -24.08
CA TYR A 28 -18.38 -49.91 -24.85
C TYR A 28 -18.59 -50.92 -25.97
N THR A 29 -17.54 -51.37 -26.67
CA THR A 29 -17.67 -52.41 -27.71
C THR A 29 -17.94 -53.79 -27.14
N LYS A 30 -17.31 -54.15 -26.01
CA LYS A 30 -17.55 -55.42 -25.29
C LYS A 30 -18.83 -55.42 -24.46
N LEU A 31 -19.24 -54.25 -23.97
CA LEU A 31 -20.53 -54.03 -23.31
C LEU A 31 -21.63 -53.96 -24.36
N TRP A 32 -21.53 -53.25 -25.48
CA TRP A 32 -22.59 -53.22 -26.51
C TRP A 32 -22.93 -54.61 -27.06
N THR A 33 -21.91 -55.42 -27.33
CA THR A 33 -22.10 -56.80 -27.79
C THR A 33 -22.72 -57.74 -26.73
N ASN A 34 -22.71 -57.37 -25.45
CA ASN A 34 -23.36 -58.12 -24.35
C ASN A 34 -24.57 -57.40 -23.72
N LEU A 35 -24.75 -56.09 -23.97
CA LEU A 35 -25.80 -55.23 -23.43
C LEU A 35 -27.04 -55.29 -24.32
N GLU A 36 -26.93 -55.54 -25.62
CA GLU A 36 -28.12 -55.91 -26.42
C GLU A 36 -28.83 -57.16 -25.85
N THR A 37 -28.16 -57.96 -25.02
CA THR A 37 -28.73 -59.13 -24.32
C THR A 37 -28.98 -58.94 -22.81
N TYR A 38 -28.40 -57.92 -22.14
CA TYR A 38 -28.51 -57.71 -20.68
C TYR A 38 -28.60 -56.23 -20.22
N PHE A 39 -28.97 -55.30 -21.10
CA PHE A 39 -29.16 -53.89 -20.73
C PHE A 39 -30.44 -53.71 -19.91
N ASP A 40 -30.28 -53.59 -18.59
CA ASP A 40 -31.38 -53.22 -17.72
C ASP A 40 -31.61 -51.70 -17.76
N SER A 41 -32.60 -51.31 -18.57
CA SER A 41 -33.04 -49.92 -18.71
C SER A 41 -33.38 -49.25 -17.37
N LYS A 42 -33.80 -50.02 -16.36
CA LYS A 42 -34.12 -49.53 -15.03
C LYS A 42 -32.85 -49.16 -14.26
N VAL A 43 -31.85 -50.03 -14.26
CA VAL A 43 -30.54 -49.75 -13.64
C VAL A 43 -29.84 -48.57 -14.32
N PHE A 44 -29.92 -48.49 -15.65
CA PHE A 44 -29.35 -47.35 -16.36
C PHE A 44 -30.04 -46.03 -15.99
N ASN A 45 -31.36 -45.96 -16.07
CA ASN A 45 -32.12 -44.72 -15.82
C ASN A 45 -32.19 -44.32 -14.35
N GLU A 46 -32.25 -45.28 -13.42
CA GLU A 46 -32.43 -45.02 -11.99
C GLU A 46 -31.10 -44.92 -11.21
N ILE A 47 -29.99 -45.47 -11.75
CA ILE A 47 -28.71 -45.50 -11.04
C ILE A 47 -27.60 -44.83 -11.85
N ALA A 48 -27.36 -45.26 -13.10
CA ALA A 48 -26.26 -44.72 -13.89
C ALA A 48 -26.50 -43.26 -14.32
N THR A 49 -27.72 -42.93 -14.79
CA THR A 49 -28.08 -41.57 -15.21
C THR A 49 -27.97 -40.57 -14.05
N PRO A 50 -28.54 -40.81 -12.85
CA PRO A 50 -28.41 -39.88 -11.74
C PRO A 50 -26.95 -39.69 -11.29
N ILE A 51 -26.15 -40.76 -11.24
CA ILE A 51 -24.71 -40.66 -10.90
C ILE A 51 -23.98 -39.81 -11.95
N ALA A 52 -24.21 -40.05 -13.25
CA ALA A 52 -23.62 -39.27 -14.33
C ALA A 52 -24.06 -37.80 -14.26
N THR A 53 -25.33 -37.52 -13.94
CA THR A 53 -25.85 -36.16 -13.75
C THR A 53 -25.18 -35.47 -12.55
N ILE A 54 -25.01 -36.15 -11.41
CA ILE A 54 -24.31 -35.59 -10.25
C ILE A 54 -22.86 -35.25 -10.59
N ILE A 55 -22.15 -36.14 -11.27
CA ILE A 55 -20.78 -35.90 -11.73
C ILE A 55 -20.73 -34.70 -12.69
N ALA A 56 -21.67 -34.62 -13.64
CA ALA A 56 -21.77 -33.50 -14.57
C ALA A 56 -22.03 -32.17 -13.85
N VAL A 57 -22.89 -32.15 -12.82
CA VAL A 57 -23.14 -30.97 -11.99
C VAL A 57 -21.89 -30.53 -11.24
N ILE A 58 -21.13 -31.47 -10.67
CA ILE A 58 -19.87 -31.16 -9.97
C ILE A 58 -18.84 -30.56 -10.93
N ILE A 59 -18.68 -31.16 -12.11
CA ILE A 59 -17.76 -30.67 -13.15
C ILE A 59 -18.20 -29.27 -13.62
N TYR A 60 -19.49 -29.08 -13.89
CA TYR A 60 -20.05 -27.80 -14.32
C TYR A 60 -19.86 -26.71 -13.26
N TYR A 61 -20.11 -27.02 -11.98
CA TYR A 61 -19.87 -26.09 -10.88
C TYR A 61 -18.38 -25.73 -10.76
N GLY A 62 -17.48 -26.69 -10.94
CA GLY A 62 -16.04 -26.45 -10.98
C GLY A 62 -15.64 -25.54 -12.14
N ALA A 63 -16.19 -25.77 -13.33
CA ALA A 63 -15.97 -24.93 -14.51
C ALA A 63 -16.49 -23.50 -14.30
N LEU A 64 -17.70 -23.36 -13.76
CA LEU A 64 -18.31 -22.06 -13.44
C LEU A 64 -17.44 -21.25 -12.47
N LYS A 65 -16.94 -21.88 -11.39
CA LYS A 65 -15.99 -21.25 -10.46
C LYS A 65 -14.70 -20.82 -11.16
N SER A 66 -14.17 -21.66 -12.05
CA SER A 66 -12.97 -21.32 -12.84
C SER A 66 -13.21 -20.11 -13.74
N THR A 67 -14.34 -20.06 -14.46
CA THR A 67 -14.72 -18.94 -15.32
C THR A 67 -14.95 -17.65 -14.52
N GLN A 68 -15.63 -17.72 -13.37
CA GLN A 68 -15.80 -16.57 -12.48
C GLN A 68 -14.45 -16.02 -12.00
N ASN A 69 -13.53 -16.91 -11.61
CA ASN A 69 -12.18 -16.51 -11.22
C ASN A 69 -11.41 -15.89 -12.39
N GLN A 70 -11.50 -16.44 -13.60
CA GLN A 70 -10.86 -15.85 -14.78
C GLN A 70 -11.43 -14.47 -15.13
N ASN A 71 -12.74 -14.29 -15.04
CA ASN A 71 -13.36 -12.98 -15.26
C ASN A 71 -12.92 -11.95 -14.21
N ALA A 72 -12.81 -12.37 -12.94
CA ALA A 72 -12.26 -11.52 -11.88
C ALA A 72 -10.80 -11.13 -12.15
N ILE A 73 -9.97 -12.07 -12.62
CA ILE A 73 -8.57 -11.80 -13.00
C ILE A 73 -8.48 -10.82 -14.17
N THR A 74 -9.28 -11.03 -15.22
CA THR A 74 -9.29 -10.14 -16.40
C THR A 74 -9.72 -8.73 -16.02
N LYS A 75 -10.77 -8.58 -15.21
CA LYS A 75 -11.20 -7.28 -14.69
C LYS A 75 -10.13 -6.64 -13.81
N SER A 76 -9.50 -7.43 -12.92
CA SER A 76 -8.39 -6.99 -12.08
C SER A 76 -7.22 -6.46 -12.89
N ASN A 77 -6.88 -7.09 -14.03
CA ASN A 77 -5.79 -6.61 -14.87
C ASN A 77 -6.06 -5.22 -15.49
N ASN A 78 -7.30 -4.93 -15.90
CA ASN A 78 -7.65 -3.61 -16.43
C ASN A 78 -7.59 -2.54 -15.33
N ASP A 79 -8.22 -2.81 -14.18
CA ASP A 79 -8.20 -1.89 -13.04
C ASP A 79 -6.77 -1.66 -12.54
N LYS A 80 -5.93 -2.70 -12.56
CA LYS A 80 -4.52 -2.61 -12.17
C LYS A 80 -3.73 -1.69 -13.09
N ASN A 81 -3.90 -1.82 -14.39
CA ASN A 81 -3.21 -0.95 -15.35
C ASN A 81 -3.59 0.52 -15.14
N TYR A 82 -4.89 0.79 -14.90
CA TYR A 82 -5.38 2.12 -14.56
C TYR A 82 -4.71 2.69 -13.29
N PHE A 83 -4.66 1.92 -12.20
CA PHE A 83 -3.99 2.37 -10.98
C PHE A 83 -2.47 2.52 -11.18
N GLU A 84 -1.83 1.70 -12.01
CA GLU A 84 -0.41 1.86 -12.32
C GLU A 84 -0.10 3.17 -13.07
N GLU A 85 -1.02 3.66 -13.91
CA GLU A 85 -0.92 4.97 -14.55
C GLU A 85 -1.13 6.09 -13.54
N ILE A 86 -2.16 6.02 -12.70
CA ILE A 86 -2.37 7.01 -11.62
C ILE A 86 -1.13 7.10 -10.72
N ILE A 87 -0.54 5.97 -10.33
CA ILE A 87 0.67 5.97 -9.49
C ILE A 87 1.81 6.74 -10.18
N LYS A 88 1.96 6.64 -11.50
CA LYS A 88 2.98 7.42 -12.25
C LYS A 88 2.65 8.90 -12.26
N GLU A 89 1.39 9.28 -12.47
CA GLU A 89 0.96 10.68 -12.40
C GLU A 89 1.25 11.28 -11.02
N TYR A 90 0.99 10.53 -9.95
CA TYR A 90 1.32 10.94 -8.59
C TYR A 90 2.84 11.04 -8.36
N GLN A 91 3.65 10.21 -9.00
CA GLN A 91 5.12 10.36 -8.95
C GLN A 91 5.57 11.68 -9.56
N ASP A 92 4.99 12.09 -10.68
CA ASP A 92 5.33 13.37 -11.31
C ASP A 92 4.73 14.55 -10.54
N LYS A 93 3.55 14.39 -9.93
CA LYS A 93 2.97 15.34 -8.98
C LYS A 93 3.87 15.50 -7.74
N ALA A 94 4.49 14.44 -7.23
CA ALA A 94 5.41 14.52 -6.10
C ALA A 94 6.66 15.36 -6.39
N LYS A 95 7.24 15.22 -7.60
CA LYS A 95 8.39 16.03 -8.04
C LYS A 95 8.06 17.51 -8.19
N SER A 96 6.83 17.83 -8.58
CA SER A 96 6.36 19.21 -8.78
C SER A 96 5.74 19.83 -7.52
N THR A 97 5.29 19.02 -6.56
CA THR A 97 4.80 19.49 -5.27
C THR A 97 5.99 19.94 -4.45
N SER A 98 6.16 21.26 -4.33
CA SER A 98 7.26 21.83 -3.57
C SER A 98 6.82 22.80 -2.48
N VAL A 99 7.67 22.88 -1.45
CA VAL A 99 7.58 23.91 -0.41
C VAL A 99 8.74 24.86 -0.63
N LYS A 100 8.40 26.13 -0.85
CA LYS A 100 9.39 27.21 -0.85
C LYS A 100 9.86 27.45 0.58
N TYR A 101 11.17 27.42 0.75
CA TYR A 101 11.88 27.77 1.98
C TYR A 101 12.80 28.96 1.70
N HIS A 102 12.81 29.94 2.60
CA HIS A 102 13.77 31.03 2.58
C HIS A 102 14.96 30.64 3.46
N ASN A 103 16.13 30.45 2.86
CA ASN A 103 17.40 30.44 3.58
C ASN A 103 18.20 31.71 3.20
N ASP A 104 19.21 32.08 3.99
CA ASP A 104 19.96 33.36 3.88
C ASP A 104 20.60 33.60 2.51
N TYR A 105 20.73 32.55 1.68
CA TYR A 105 21.43 32.61 0.40
C TYR A 105 20.57 32.23 -0.81
N SER A 106 19.32 31.74 -0.66
CA SER A 106 18.39 31.55 -1.80
C SER A 106 16.99 31.07 -1.39
N ASN A 107 16.04 31.25 -2.32
CA ASN A 107 14.76 30.54 -2.34
C ASN A 107 14.97 29.10 -2.81
N LYS A 108 15.18 28.17 -1.88
CA LYS A 108 15.23 26.74 -2.21
C LYS A 108 13.80 26.19 -2.27
N SER A 109 13.48 25.49 -3.35
CA SER A 109 12.22 24.78 -3.54
C SER A 109 12.47 23.30 -3.27
N ILE A 110 12.00 22.79 -2.15
CA ILE A 110 12.18 21.38 -1.76
C ILE A 110 10.95 20.62 -2.27
N ASN A 111 11.18 19.58 -3.09
CA ASN A 111 10.11 18.71 -3.57
C ASN A 111 9.77 17.61 -2.55
N PHE A 112 8.68 16.88 -2.78
CA PHE A 112 8.23 15.86 -1.83
C PHE A 112 9.22 14.70 -1.66
N THR A 113 10.00 14.39 -2.70
CA THR A 113 11.00 13.31 -2.67
C THR A 113 12.23 13.65 -1.83
N GLU A 114 12.61 14.93 -1.75
CA GLU A 114 13.73 15.44 -0.96
C GLU A 114 13.33 15.80 0.48
N LEU A 115 12.03 15.81 0.77
CA LEU A 115 11.50 16.36 2.02
C LEU A 115 11.96 15.59 3.27
N VAL A 116 12.17 14.27 3.20
CA VAL A 116 12.70 13.48 4.34
C VAL A 116 14.07 13.99 4.76
N GLU A 117 14.98 14.10 3.80
CA GLU A 117 16.37 14.50 4.02
C GLU A 117 16.43 15.92 4.59
N GLU A 118 15.63 16.84 4.04
CA GLU A 118 15.55 18.21 4.54
C GLU A 118 14.92 18.29 5.93
N VAL A 119 13.91 17.47 6.24
CA VAL A 119 13.36 17.37 7.62
C VAL A 119 14.44 16.91 8.59
N ILE A 120 15.24 15.91 8.22
CA ILE A 120 16.36 15.41 9.04
C ILE A 120 17.38 16.53 9.29
N ILE A 121 17.86 17.19 8.23
CA ILE A 121 18.86 18.26 8.35
C ILE A 121 18.37 19.40 9.25
N ASN A 122 17.11 19.82 9.10
CA ASN A 122 16.56 20.90 9.90
C ASN A 122 16.32 20.48 11.36
N ILE A 123 15.98 19.22 11.62
CA ILE A 123 15.91 18.68 12.98
C ILE A 123 17.32 18.67 13.60
N ASP A 124 18.32 18.11 12.91
CA ASP A 124 19.72 18.10 13.38
C ASP A 124 20.22 19.49 13.72
N THR A 125 20.07 20.42 12.77
CA THR A 125 20.53 21.80 12.94
C THR A 125 19.83 22.47 14.14
N MET A 126 18.54 22.20 14.34
CA MET A 126 17.78 22.75 15.47
C MET A 126 18.20 22.12 16.80
N ILE A 127 18.35 20.79 16.90
CA ILE A 127 18.65 20.14 18.18
C ILE A 127 20.03 20.51 18.72
N TYR A 128 21.01 20.79 17.85
CA TYR A 128 22.34 21.21 18.27
C TYR A 128 22.46 22.72 18.53
N ASN A 129 21.39 23.49 18.32
CA ASN A 129 21.39 24.92 18.51
C ASN A 129 21.28 25.32 20.00
N GLU A 130 22.13 26.25 20.45
CA GLU A 130 22.19 26.69 21.85
C GLU A 130 20.91 27.39 22.32
N ASP A 131 20.29 28.22 21.47
CA ASP A 131 19.02 28.88 21.79
C ASP A 131 17.92 27.84 21.97
N TYR A 132 17.90 26.80 21.14
CA TYR A 132 16.91 25.72 21.23
C TYR A 132 17.06 24.94 22.54
N GLN A 133 18.29 24.57 22.91
CA GLN A 133 18.56 23.91 24.19
C GLN A 133 18.20 24.78 25.40
N SER A 134 18.37 26.09 25.29
CA SER A 134 17.95 27.05 26.32
C SER A 134 16.43 27.14 26.42
N ASP A 135 15.74 27.22 25.28
CA ASP A 135 14.28 27.24 25.20
C ASP A 135 13.64 25.97 25.80
N LEU A 136 14.25 24.79 25.60
CA LEU A 136 13.82 23.55 26.24
C LEU A 136 13.89 23.62 27.79
N LYS A 137 14.90 24.29 28.35
CA LYS A 137 15.01 24.48 29.80
C LYS A 137 13.95 25.44 30.32
N LEU A 138 13.69 26.54 29.62
CA LEU A 138 12.63 27.50 29.97
C LEU A 138 11.26 26.80 30.02
N LEU A 139 10.96 25.95 29.03
CA LEU A 139 9.73 25.16 29.00
C LEU A 139 9.63 24.18 30.16
N SER A 140 10.73 23.52 30.55
CA SER A 140 10.76 22.63 31.71
C SER A 140 10.47 23.36 33.03
N ASN A 141 10.73 24.67 33.08
CA ASN A 141 10.41 25.54 34.21
C ASN A 141 8.99 26.15 34.13
N GLY A 142 8.19 25.76 33.14
CA GLY A 142 6.82 26.24 32.95
C GLY A 142 6.69 27.58 32.22
N GLU A 143 7.78 28.10 31.64
CA GLU A 143 7.71 29.33 30.85
C GLU A 143 7.05 29.11 29.49
N THR A 144 6.31 30.12 29.02
CA THR A 144 5.63 30.07 27.72
C THR A 144 6.42 30.83 26.67
N LEU A 145 6.73 30.16 25.56
CA LEU A 145 7.33 30.78 24.38
C LEU A 145 6.25 31.28 23.43
N THR A 146 6.47 32.48 22.87
CA THR A 146 5.59 33.08 21.87
C THR A 146 6.28 33.15 20.52
N HIS A 147 5.50 33.33 19.46
CA HIS A 147 6.01 33.55 18.11
C HIS A 147 6.97 34.75 18.04
N TYR A 148 6.80 35.77 18.89
CA TYR A 148 7.72 36.90 18.94
C TYR A 148 9.10 36.48 19.47
N ASN A 149 9.14 35.64 20.52
CA ASN A 149 10.39 35.07 21.02
C ASN A 149 11.13 34.30 19.92
N MET A 150 10.40 33.47 19.16
CA MET A 150 10.97 32.65 18.08
C MET A 150 11.54 33.47 16.93
N LYS A 151 11.04 34.69 16.67
CA LYS A 151 11.55 35.55 15.59
C LYS A 151 12.99 36.00 15.78
N LEU A 152 13.49 35.95 17.01
CA LEU A 152 14.83 36.38 17.40
C LEU A 152 15.80 35.20 17.60
N ARG A 153 15.30 33.97 17.62
CA ARG A 153 16.13 32.77 17.82
C ARG A 153 16.95 32.46 16.58
N SER A 154 18.16 31.97 16.81
CA SER A 154 19.07 31.54 15.76
C SER A 154 18.54 30.35 14.94
N TYR A 155 17.77 29.44 15.55
CA TYR A 155 17.11 28.31 14.87
C TYR A 155 15.73 28.64 14.26
N LYS A 156 15.39 29.92 14.12
CA LYS A 156 14.07 30.36 13.62
C LYS A 156 13.69 29.75 12.28
N LYS A 157 14.66 29.52 11.40
CA LYS A 157 14.36 29.08 10.04
C LYS A 157 13.99 27.60 10.04
N GLU A 158 14.75 26.79 10.75
CA GLU A 158 14.49 25.38 11.01
C GLU A 158 13.11 25.25 11.65
N TYR A 159 12.82 26.03 12.68
CA TYR A 159 11.49 26.12 13.28
C TYR A 159 10.41 26.46 12.25
N SER A 160 10.59 27.49 11.43
CA SER A 160 9.62 27.93 10.43
C SER A 160 9.32 26.84 9.40
N PHE A 161 10.37 26.14 8.93
CA PHE A 161 10.26 25.01 8.02
C PHE A 161 9.51 23.85 8.67
N LEU A 162 9.98 23.37 9.82
CA LEU A 162 9.43 22.21 10.52
C LEU A 162 7.99 22.47 10.95
N SER A 163 7.69 23.64 11.51
CA SER A 163 6.32 24.04 11.88
C SER A 163 5.37 24.00 10.68
N LYS A 164 5.80 24.48 9.49
CA LYS A 164 4.97 24.41 8.28
C LYS A 164 4.67 22.97 7.86
N ILE A 165 5.64 22.06 7.97
CA ILE A 165 5.47 20.65 7.61
C ILE A 165 4.62 19.91 8.65
N PHE A 166 4.95 20.04 9.94
CA PHE A 166 4.35 19.26 11.02
C PHE A 166 2.96 19.73 11.44
N THR A 167 2.59 21.00 11.20
CA THR A 167 1.22 21.50 11.47
C THR A 167 0.13 20.86 10.60
N GLY A 168 0.50 20.13 9.54
CA GLY A 168 -0.46 19.51 8.63
C GLY A 168 -1.10 20.47 7.63
N LYS A 169 -0.62 21.73 7.56
CA LYS A 169 -1.18 22.79 6.70
C LYS A 169 -0.36 23.07 5.44
N SER A 170 0.59 22.20 5.12
CA SER A 170 1.44 22.36 3.93
C SER A 170 0.86 21.64 2.72
N ARG A 171 1.29 22.05 1.50
CA ARG A 171 1.04 21.29 0.26
C ARG A 171 1.49 19.84 0.36
N MET A 172 2.54 19.56 1.13
CA MET A 172 3.03 18.19 1.37
C MET A 172 2.03 17.39 2.21
N SER A 173 1.44 18.02 3.23
CA SER A 173 0.41 17.39 4.06
C SER A 173 -0.83 17.04 3.26
N PHE A 174 -1.25 17.91 2.33
CA PHE A 174 -2.34 17.61 1.39
C PHE A 174 -1.96 16.49 0.42
N PHE A 175 -0.74 16.49 -0.13
CA PHE A 175 -0.28 15.41 -0.99
C PHE A 175 -0.28 14.04 -0.28
N ILE A 176 0.10 13.99 1.00
CA ILE A 176 -0.03 12.77 1.84
C ILE A 176 -1.49 12.31 1.94
N GLN A 177 -2.45 13.24 2.08
CA GLN A 177 -3.87 12.90 2.10
C GLN A 177 -4.33 12.34 0.75
N ASP A 178 -3.89 12.94 -0.38
CA ASP A 178 -4.18 12.40 -1.71
C ASP A 178 -3.65 10.95 -1.86
N ILE A 179 -2.48 10.64 -1.26
CA ILE A 179 -1.93 9.28 -1.25
C ILE A 179 -2.77 8.32 -0.40
N ILE A 180 -3.31 8.78 0.74
CA ILE A 180 -4.23 7.99 1.58
C ILE A 180 -5.52 7.69 0.81
N GLU A 181 -6.06 8.68 0.11
CA GLU A 181 -7.25 8.51 -0.73
C GLU A 181 -7.00 7.49 -1.85
N LEU A 182 -5.85 7.58 -2.54
CA LEU A 182 -5.49 6.59 -3.56
C LEU A 182 -5.41 5.15 -2.99
N LEU A 183 -4.90 4.98 -1.77
CA LEU A 183 -4.88 3.67 -1.10
C LEU A 183 -6.29 3.17 -0.78
N LYS A 184 -7.21 4.06 -0.36
CA LYS A 184 -8.63 3.74 -0.12
C LYS A 184 -9.35 3.38 -1.42
N ASP A 185 -9.05 4.05 -2.52
CA ASP A 185 -9.59 3.73 -3.84
C ASP A 185 -9.13 2.35 -4.32
N ILE A 186 -7.85 2.01 -4.11
CA ILE A 186 -7.33 0.68 -4.41
C ILE A 186 -8.01 -0.38 -3.53
N ASP A 187 -8.17 -0.13 -2.23
CA ASP A 187 -8.77 -1.08 -1.31
C ASP A 187 -10.28 -1.32 -1.59
N SER A 188 -11.00 -0.29 -2.04
CA SER A 188 -12.42 -0.40 -2.41
C SER A 188 -12.68 -0.94 -3.83
N SER A 189 -11.64 -1.01 -4.67
CA SER A 189 -11.75 -1.46 -6.07
C SER A 189 -12.07 -2.97 -6.24
N ASN A 190 -12.34 -3.38 -7.47
CA ASN A 190 -12.59 -4.79 -7.84
C ASN A 190 -11.31 -5.63 -8.03
N LEU A 191 -10.15 -5.08 -7.67
CA LEU A 191 -8.87 -5.78 -7.75
C LEU A 191 -8.85 -7.05 -6.88
N THR A 192 -8.07 -8.04 -7.31
CA THR A 192 -7.75 -9.18 -6.46
C THR A 192 -6.99 -8.74 -5.21
N LYS A 193 -7.08 -9.51 -4.12
CA LYS A 193 -6.33 -9.24 -2.87
C LYS A 193 -4.83 -9.11 -3.12
N ASP A 194 -4.28 -9.93 -4.02
CA ASP A 194 -2.86 -9.91 -4.36
C ASP A 194 -2.48 -8.63 -5.12
N ASP A 195 -3.29 -8.19 -6.08
CA ASP A 195 -3.02 -6.95 -6.82
C ASP A 195 -3.14 -5.71 -5.93
N LYS A 196 -4.16 -5.65 -5.05
CA LYS A 196 -4.28 -4.59 -4.03
C LYS A 196 -3.03 -4.50 -3.17
N LYS A 197 -2.53 -5.65 -2.71
CA LYS A 197 -1.30 -5.73 -1.91
C LYS A 197 -0.06 -5.28 -2.68
N ILE A 198 0.06 -5.65 -3.96
CA ILE A 198 1.18 -5.25 -4.82
C ILE A 198 1.17 -3.73 -5.03
N LEU A 199 0.03 -3.14 -5.38
CA LEU A 199 -0.10 -1.71 -5.64
C LEU A 199 0.11 -0.89 -4.37
N SER A 200 -0.49 -1.29 -3.24
CA SER A 200 -0.31 -0.61 -1.96
C SER A 200 1.15 -0.62 -1.53
N LYS A 201 1.84 -1.76 -1.64
CA LYS A 201 3.29 -1.84 -1.38
C LYS A 201 4.11 -0.94 -2.32
N LYS A 202 3.72 -0.83 -3.59
CA LYS A 202 4.39 0.03 -4.56
C LYS A 202 4.24 1.51 -4.15
N ILE A 203 3.02 1.96 -3.84
CA ILE A 203 2.74 3.32 -3.35
C ILE A 203 3.55 3.62 -2.08
N ILE A 204 3.45 2.76 -1.06
CA ILE A 204 4.17 2.94 0.21
C ILE A 204 5.67 3.04 -0.05
N ARG A 205 6.24 2.16 -0.87
CA ARG A 205 7.68 2.19 -1.20
C ARG A 205 8.09 3.50 -1.89
N ILE A 206 7.29 3.98 -2.83
CA ILE A 206 7.60 5.17 -3.63
C ILE A 206 7.52 6.45 -2.79
N PHE A 207 6.42 6.62 -2.04
CA PHE A 207 6.11 7.91 -1.42
C PHE A 207 6.48 7.97 0.06
N ILE A 208 6.41 6.85 0.76
CA ILE A 208 6.52 6.81 2.23
C ILE A 208 7.73 6.01 2.69
N GLY A 209 8.41 5.28 1.79
CA GLY A 209 9.45 4.31 2.13
C GLY A 209 10.63 4.89 2.91
N ASP A 210 11.01 6.14 2.65
CA ASP A 210 12.10 6.79 3.38
C ASP A 210 11.60 7.46 4.67
N TYR A 211 10.35 7.94 4.69
CA TYR A 211 9.70 8.40 5.92
C TYR A 211 9.51 7.26 6.93
N THR A 212 9.07 6.08 6.47
CA THR A 212 8.80 4.96 7.37
C THR A 212 10.06 4.53 8.11
N LYS A 213 11.22 4.51 7.44
CA LYS A 213 12.52 4.21 8.05
C LYS A 213 12.92 5.26 9.08
N PHE A 214 12.72 6.53 8.74
CA PHE A 214 13.09 7.63 9.63
C PHE A 214 12.32 7.59 10.96
N PHE A 215 11.05 7.18 10.92
CA PHE A 215 10.15 7.16 12.08
C PHE A 215 9.84 5.76 12.63
N ASP A 216 10.56 4.73 12.18
CA ASP A 216 10.47 3.40 12.78
C ASP A 216 11.35 3.38 14.03
N GLU A 217 10.79 3.03 15.19
CA GLU A 217 11.49 3.09 16.49
C GLU A 217 12.79 2.25 16.49
N LYS A 218 12.84 1.21 15.67
CA LYS A 218 14.02 0.34 15.50
C LYS A 218 15.16 1.01 14.74
N TYR A 219 14.85 2.00 13.90
CA TYR A 219 15.78 2.67 12.98
C TYR A 219 15.84 4.19 13.21
N SER A 220 15.12 4.69 14.21
CA SER A 220 15.01 6.10 14.50
C SER A 220 16.37 6.67 14.87
N ILE A 221 16.82 7.66 14.11
CA ILE A 221 18.06 8.39 14.36
C ILE A 221 17.92 9.26 15.62
N TYR A 222 16.69 9.62 15.99
CA TYR A 222 16.38 10.48 17.13
C TYR A 222 15.58 9.75 18.21
N PRO A 223 15.75 10.11 19.49
CA PRO A 223 14.89 9.59 20.53
C PRO A 223 13.44 10.04 20.28
N ASN A 224 12.48 9.16 20.53
CA ASN A 224 11.06 9.41 20.27
C ASN A 224 10.56 10.72 20.92
N ASN A 225 11.18 11.19 21.99
CA ASN A 225 10.79 12.40 22.71
C ASN A 225 11.34 13.71 22.14
N THR A 226 12.01 13.73 20.98
CA THR A 226 12.43 15.00 20.36
C THR A 226 11.22 15.92 20.18
N LEU A 227 11.30 17.11 20.76
CA LEU A 227 10.23 18.09 20.70
C LEU A 227 10.40 18.98 19.48
N ILE A 228 9.32 19.26 18.76
CA ILE A 228 9.32 20.23 17.65
C ILE A 228 8.49 21.43 18.07
N PRO A 229 9.03 22.65 17.90
CA PRO A 229 8.26 23.86 18.07
C PRO A 229 7.19 23.98 16.97
N ILE A 230 5.94 24.02 17.38
CA ILE A 230 4.76 24.12 16.53
C ILE A 230 3.97 25.36 16.94
N GLN A 231 3.62 26.18 15.95
CA GLN A 231 2.75 27.31 16.18
C GLN A 231 1.31 26.84 16.28
N THR A 232 0.70 26.96 17.47
CA THR A 232 -0.73 26.75 17.64
C THR A 232 -1.52 27.99 17.22
N VAL A 233 -2.63 27.78 16.52
CA VAL A 233 -3.49 28.87 16.05
C VAL A 233 -4.39 29.34 17.20
N GLY A 234 -4.20 30.58 17.63
CA GLY A 234 -4.98 31.19 18.71
C GLY A 234 -4.56 32.65 18.98
N LYS A 235 -5.27 33.34 19.89
CA LYS A 235 -5.14 34.79 20.16
C LYS A 235 -3.72 35.25 20.59
N ASN A 236 -2.86 34.34 21.06
CA ASN A 236 -1.55 34.69 21.65
C ASN A 236 -0.33 34.22 20.85
N LEU A 237 -0.49 33.63 19.65
CA LEU A 237 0.62 33.11 18.84
C LEU A 237 1.62 32.27 19.65
N ARG A 238 1.10 31.42 20.54
CA ARG A 238 1.89 30.56 21.42
C ARG A 238 2.63 29.50 20.61
N ILE A 239 3.79 29.09 21.10
CA ILE A 239 4.62 28.06 20.51
C ILE A 239 4.62 26.87 21.46
N ASP A 240 4.14 25.74 20.97
CA ASP A 240 4.09 24.49 21.70
C ASP A 240 5.20 23.57 21.21
N PHE A 241 5.95 23.00 22.16
CA PHE A 241 6.97 22.02 21.86
C PHE A 241 6.35 20.65 22.02
N VAL A 242 6.03 20.03 20.88
CA VAL A 242 5.27 18.78 20.83
C VAL A 242 6.22 17.66 20.40
N PRO A 243 6.15 16.46 21.01
CA PRO A 243 6.93 15.34 20.53
C PRO A 243 6.67 15.06 19.05
N ILE A 244 7.74 14.81 18.28
CA ILE A 244 7.66 14.59 16.83
C ILE A 244 6.52 13.62 16.48
N TYR A 245 6.39 12.49 17.18
CA TYR A 245 5.40 11.43 16.90
C TYR A 245 3.94 11.82 17.11
N GLU A 246 3.66 12.90 17.83
CA GLU A 246 2.29 13.38 18.08
C GLU A 246 1.81 14.36 17.01
N THR A 247 2.70 14.80 16.13
CA THR A 247 2.40 15.77 15.09
C THR A 247 1.39 15.23 14.06
N PRO A 248 0.49 16.09 13.52
CA PRO A 248 -0.45 15.72 12.46
C PRO A 248 0.20 15.03 11.26
N PHE A 249 1.37 15.51 10.83
CA PHE A 249 2.10 14.92 9.71
C PHE A 249 2.41 13.43 9.98
N LEU A 250 2.88 13.10 11.18
CA LEU A 250 3.21 11.72 11.52
C LEU A 250 2.03 10.81 11.75
N LYS A 251 0.92 11.35 12.25
CA LYS A 251 -0.33 10.58 12.34
C LYS A 251 -0.74 10.07 10.95
N ASN A 252 -0.66 10.91 9.92
CA ASN A 252 -0.98 10.51 8.55
C ASN A 252 0.00 9.46 8.00
N ILE A 253 1.30 9.58 8.28
CA ILE A 253 2.29 8.57 7.88
C ILE A 253 2.01 7.22 8.56
N LYS A 254 1.57 7.21 9.81
CA LYS A 254 1.17 6.00 10.54
C LYS A 254 -0.07 5.34 9.92
N GLU A 255 -1.08 6.12 9.52
CA GLU A 255 -2.26 5.60 8.81
C GLU A 255 -1.85 4.86 7.53
N ILE A 256 -0.91 5.40 6.75
CA ILE A 256 -0.43 4.73 5.52
C ILE A 256 0.28 3.41 5.82
N LYS A 257 0.99 3.27 6.96
CA LYS A 257 1.63 2.01 7.35
C LYS A 257 0.61 0.87 7.56
N GLU A 258 -0.65 1.17 7.87
CA GLU A 258 -1.68 0.14 8.08
C GLU A 258 -1.98 -0.65 6.79
N TYR A 259 -1.86 -0.01 5.62
CA TYR A 259 -2.03 -0.63 4.30
C TYR A 259 -0.87 -1.56 3.89
N GLN A 260 0.16 -1.72 4.73
CA GLN A 260 1.30 -2.61 4.47
C GLN A 260 1.04 -4.08 4.90
N LYS A 261 0.06 -4.31 5.79
CA LYS A 261 -0.24 -5.62 6.38
C LYS A 261 -1.01 -6.52 5.40
#